data_AF-A0A9X0DPC8-F1
#
_entry.id   AF-A0A9X0DPC8-F1
#
_cell.length_a   1.000
_cell.length_b   1.000
_cell.length_c   1.000
_cell.angle_alpha   90.00
_cell.angle_beta   90.00
_cell.angle_gamma   90.00
#
_symmetry.space_group_name_H-M   'P 1'
#
loop_
_entity.id
_entity.type
_entity.pdbx_description
1 polymer ?
#
loop_
_entity_poly.entity_id
_entity_poly.type
_entity_poly.pdbx_seq_one_letter_code
_entity_poly.pdbx_strand_id
1 'polypeptide(L)'
;MVDVVSIIIAVVSLLGSLAAAGFTGWISYYLDQAKQRKATKALIHKYRDPLTLAAYDLQSRIWGLVNRLLDYYEDEEKKENIYVYTAFLIGQYLSWTYILRRQAQFMQFSTEQKNQQLNKILDAVTEQFSLDKYPGEDSFMLWRGQQMAIGEIMTKEEEGQLYCMGFAAFSKKYHGEPEFKKWFLPIERGINLLVDARQRRDPVASFRLRRLQHLMIDLVVLLEFHRVTSEPNKQSKVDAAPECKCENCPGALVAHPTEKLPV
;
A
#
# COMPACT_ATOMS: atom_id res chain seq x y z
N MET A 1 11.63 73.71 -15.50
CA MET A 1 11.96 72.92 -14.29
C MET A 1 10.90 71.88 -13.93
N VAL A 2 9.61 72.11 -14.21
CA VAL A 2 8.51 71.21 -13.83
C VAL A 2 8.50 69.86 -14.59
N ASP A 3 8.92 69.85 -15.87
CA ASP A 3 8.94 68.61 -16.68
C ASP A 3 10.00 67.59 -16.25
N VAL A 4 11.19 68.06 -15.86
CA VAL A 4 12.29 67.18 -15.45
C VAL A 4 11.95 66.42 -14.17
N VAL A 5 11.30 67.10 -13.22
CA VAL A 5 10.85 66.49 -11.96
C VAL A 5 9.79 65.41 -12.22
N SER A 6 8.85 65.67 -13.15
CA SER A 6 7.79 64.72 -13.49
C SER A 6 8.33 63.45 -14.17
N ILE A 7 9.33 63.59 -15.05
CA ILE A 7 10.00 62.45 -15.69
C ILE A 7 10.75 61.60 -14.66
N ILE A 8 11.48 62.24 -13.72
CA ILE A 8 12.22 61.52 -12.67
C ILE A 8 11.25 60.71 -11.79
N ILE A 9 10.14 61.31 -11.37
CA ILE A 9 9.11 60.62 -10.56
C ILE A 9 8.55 59.43 -11.33
N ALA A 10 8.21 59.60 -12.61
CA ALA A 10 7.65 58.52 -13.43
C ALA A 10 8.62 57.32 -13.56
N VAL A 11 9.91 57.57 -13.77
CA VAL A 11 10.92 56.50 -13.86
C VAL A 11 11.11 55.79 -12.53
N VAL A 12 11.19 56.53 -11.41
CA VAL A 12 11.33 55.93 -10.07
C VAL A 12 10.10 55.10 -9.72
N SER A 13 8.90 55.59 -10.03
CA SER A 13 7.65 54.83 -9.84
C SER A 13 7.63 53.55 -10.68
N LEU A 14 8.03 53.61 -11.95
CA LEU A 14 8.07 52.44 -12.83
C LEU A 14 9.05 51.36 -12.34
N LEU A 15 10.24 51.76 -11.90
CA LEU A 15 11.24 50.85 -11.34
C LEU A 15 10.76 50.21 -10.03
N GLY A 16 10.12 51.00 -9.17
CA GLY A 16 9.50 50.49 -7.94
C GLY A 16 8.42 49.44 -8.22
N SER A 17 7.56 49.68 -9.21
CA SER A 17 6.51 48.73 -9.62
C SER A 17 7.07 47.43 -10.20
N LEU A 18 8.12 47.50 -11.03
CA LEU A 18 8.77 46.31 -11.60
C LEU A 18 9.47 45.45 -10.54
N ALA A 19 10.17 46.09 -9.60
CA ALA A 19 10.81 45.38 -8.48
C ALA A 19 9.77 44.72 -7.56
N ALA A 20 8.67 45.42 -7.26
CA ALA A 20 7.58 44.87 -6.47
C ALA A 20 6.93 43.66 -7.17
N ALA A 21 6.61 43.76 -8.46
CA ALA A 21 6.02 42.66 -9.22
C ALA A 21 6.92 41.42 -9.27
N GLY A 22 8.23 41.59 -9.49
CA GLY A 22 9.19 40.49 -9.45
C GLY A 22 9.29 39.84 -8.07
N PHE A 23 9.31 40.64 -7.01
CA PHE A 23 9.36 40.15 -5.63
C PHE A 23 8.08 39.42 -5.22
N THR A 24 6.90 39.95 -5.59
CA THR A 24 5.60 39.31 -5.36
C THR A 24 5.49 38.00 -6.14
N GLY A 25 5.93 37.95 -7.41
CA GLY A 25 5.93 36.72 -8.21
C GLY A 25 6.79 35.61 -7.59
N TRP A 26 7.99 35.97 -7.12
CA TRP A 26 8.89 35.04 -6.44
C TRP A 26 8.29 34.53 -5.12
N ILE A 27 7.80 35.42 -4.27
CA ILE A 27 7.16 35.04 -3.00
C ILE A 27 5.93 34.17 -3.23
N SER A 28 5.06 34.53 -4.17
CA SER A 28 3.87 33.74 -4.52
C SER A 28 4.25 32.34 -5.00
N TYR A 29 5.29 32.19 -5.83
CA TYR A 29 5.77 30.88 -6.28
C TYR A 29 6.27 30.00 -5.12
N TYR A 30 7.06 30.58 -4.19
CA TYR A 30 7.55 29.85 -3.00
C TYR A 30 6.42 29.51 -2.01
N LEU A 31 5.48 30.43 -1.81
CA LEU A 31 4.32 30.19 -0.95
C LEU A 31 3.39 29.13 -1.53
N ASP A 32 3.18 29.12 -2.85
CA ASP A 32 2.35 28.11 -3.51
C ASP A 32 2.98 26.72 -3.38
N GLN A 33 4.29 26.59 -3.63
CA GLN A 33 5.04 25.35 -3.36
C GLN A 33 4.89 24.88 -1.90
N ALA A 34 5.01 25.80 -0.92
CA ALA A 34 4.84 25.47 0.49
C ALA A 34 3.39 25.06 0.84
N LYS A 35 2.40 25.71 0.23
CA LYS A 35 0.97 25.43 0.42
C LYS A 35 0.59 24.08 -0.18
N GLN A 36 1.06 23.77 -1.38
CA GLN A 36 0.90 22.46 -2.03
C GLN A 36 1.50 21.36 -1.15
N ARG A 37 2.74 21.54 -0.64
CA ARG A 37 3.37 20.58 0.28
C ARG A 37 2.56 20.35 1.56
N LYS A 38 2.01 21.41 2.17
CA LYS A 38 1.15 21.28 3.36
C LYS A 38 -0.17 20.56 3.06
N ALA A 39 -0.80 20.87 1.93
CA ALA A 39 -2.02 20.20 1.47
C ALA A 39 -1.78 18.71 1.21
N THR A 40 -0.67 18.35 0.54
CA THR A 40 -0.27 16.95 0.34
C THR A 40 -0.03 16.22 1.66
N LYS A 41 0.67 16.84 2.63
CA LYS A 41 0.88 16.25 3.95
C LYS A 41 -0.43 15.96 4.68
N ALA A 42 -1.39 16.89 4.60
CA ALA A 42 -2.71 16.71 5.20
C ALA A 42 -3.51 15.58 4.51
N LEU A 43 -3.45 15.48 3.18
CA LEU A 43 -4.06 14.38 2.43
C LEU A 43 -3.42 13.03 2.78
N ILE A 44 -2.10 12.94 2.86
CA ILE A 44 -1.42 11.70 3.26
C ILE A 44 -1.89 11.27 4.64
N HIS A 45 -1.94 12.20 5.60
CA HIS A 45 -2.46 11.89 6.94
C HIS A 45 -3.90 11.38 6.88
N LYS A 46 -4.74 11.92 5.99
CA LYS A 46 -6.12 11.49 5.78
C LYS A 46 -6.24 10.03 5.31
N TYR A 47 -5.34 9.56 4.45
CA TYR A 47 -5.40 8.19 3.89
C TYR A 47 -4.53 7.16 4.61
N ARG A 48 -3.67 7.60 5.54
CA ARG A 48 -2.87 6.70 6.38
C ARG A 48 -3.74 5.78 7.21
N ASP A 49 -4.73 6.31 7.90
CA ASP A 49 -5.59 5.52 8.79
C ASP A 49 -6.36 4.42 8.03
N PRO A 50 -7.03 4.71 6.90
CA PRO A 50 -7.63 3.66 6.07
C PRO A 50 -6.63 2.62 5.56
N LEU A 51 -5.41 3.03 5.19
CA LEU A 51 -4.38 2.10 4.74
C LEU A 51 -3.89 1.20 5.88
N THR A 52 -3.72 1.73 7.09
CA THR A 52 -3.36 0.95 8.28
C THR A 52 -4.40 -0.13 8.55
N LEU A 53 -5.68 0.23 8.52
CA LEU A 53 -6.78 -0.73 8.72
C LEU A 53 -6.79 -1.81 7.64
N ALA A 54 -6.65 -1.43 6.36
CA ALA A 54 -6.62 -2.40 5.27
C ALA A 54 -5.40 -3.34 5.35
N ALA A 55 -4.23 -2.84 5.75
CA ALA A 55 -3.04 -3.66 5.97
C ALA A 55 -3.22 -4.61 7.17
N TYR A 56 -3.86 -4.14 8.24
CA TYR A 56 -4.17 -4.94 9.43
C TYR A 56 -5.18 -6.07 9.13
N ASP A 57 -6.24 -5.76 8.39
CA ASP A 57 -7.25 -6.76 8.01
C ASP A 57 -6.64 -7.80 7.06
N LEU A 58 -5.85 -7.35 6.08
CA LEU A 58 -5.17 -8.25 5.14
C LEU A 58 -4.15 -9.16 5.85
N GLN A 59 -3.31 -8.64 6.74
CA GLN A 59 -2.37 -9.48 7.48
C GLN A 59 -3.08 -10.52 8.35
N SER A 60 -4.17 -10.14 9.01
CA SER A 60 -4.99 -11.05 9.82
C SER A 60 -5.59 -12.17 8.97
N ARG A 61 -6.08 -11.81 7.77
CA ARG A 61 -6.63 -12.77 6.82
C ARG A 61 -5.57 -13.74 6.31
N ILE A 62 -4.38 -13.24 5.98
CA ILE A 62 -3.26 -14.08 5.54
C ILE A 62 -2.81 -15.02 6.65
N TRP A 63 -2.69 -14.53 7.89
CA TRP A 63 -2.41 -15.39 9.04
C TRP A 63 -3.44 -16.51 9.15
N GLY A 64 -4.73 -16.20 8.97
CA GLY A 64 -5.80 -17.18 8.91
C GLY A 64 -5.56 -18.23 7.83
N LEU A 65 -5.34 -17.81 6.57
CA LEU A 65 -5.10 -18.70 5.42
C LEU A 65 -3.91 -19.65 5.65
N VAL A 66 -2.82 -19.15 6.24
CA VAL A 66 -1.63 -19.95 6.51
C VAL A 66 -1.87 -20.98 7.63
N ASN A 67 -2.69 -20.65 8.64
CA ASN A 67 -2.85 -21.48 9.83
C ASN A 67 -4.14 -22.32 9.83
N ARG A 68 -5.30 -21.67 10.01
CA ARG A 68 -6.56 -22.35 10.39
C ARG A 68 -7.74 -22.13 9.45
N LEU A 69 -7.70 -21.08 8.64
CA LEU A 69 -8.87 -20.68 7.84
C LEU A 69 -9.24 -21.75 6.79
N LEU A 70 -8.24 -22.44 6.24
CA LEU A 70 -8.45 -23.51 5.26
C LEU A 70 -9.04 -24.79 5.87
N ASP A 71 -9.09 -24.93 7.20
CA ASP A 71 -9.77 -26.06 7.86
C ASP A 71 -11.29 -26.02 7.64
N TYR A 72 -11.82 -24.86 7.28
CA TYR A 72 -13.24 -24.65 7.01
C TYR A 72 -13.58 -24.74 5.51
N TYR A 73 -12.66 -25.22 4.67
CA TYR A 73 -12.84 -25.26 3.22
C TYR A 73 -13.98 -26.19 2.76
N GLU A 74 -14.25 -27.26 3.52
CA GLU A 74 -15.31 -28.24 3.22
C GLU A 74 -16.72 -27.74 3.60
N ASP A 75 -16.82 -26.64 4.35
CA ASP A 75 -18.09 -26.02 4.74
C ASP A 75 -18.47 -25.00 3.68
N GLU A 76 -19.49 -25.28 2.87
CA GLU A 76 -19.86 -24.45 1.71
C GLU A 76 -20.19 -22.98 2.07
N GLU A 77 -20.82 -22.73 3.22
CA GLU A 77 -21.12 -21.36 3.67
C GLU A 77 -19.82 -20.60 4.02
N LYS A 78 -18.89 -21.28 4.71
CA LYS A 78 -17.60 -20.68 5.08
C LYS A 78 -16.66 -20.58 3.89
N LYS A 79 -16.72 -21.52 2.96
CA LYS A 79 -15.90 -21.58 1.75
C LYS A 79 -16.13 -20.35 0.89
N GLU A 80 -17.39 -19.95 0.66
CA GLU A 80 -17.69 -18.71 -0.06
C GLU A 80 -17.04 -17.51 0.61
N ASN A 81 -17.13 -17.42 1.95
CA ASN A 81 -16.42 -16.37 2.69
C ASN A 81 -14.90 -16.42 2.45
N ILE A 82 -14.27 -17.60 2.44
CA ILE A 82 -12.84 -17.78 2.16
C ILE A 82 -12.47 -17.11 0.84
N TYR A 83 -13.25 -17.32 -0.21
CA TYR A 83 -13.03 -16.72 -1.53
C TYR A 83 -13.31 -15.22 -1.55
N VAL A 84 -14.57 -14.84 -1.32
CA VAL A 84 -15.09 -13.49 -1.57
C VAL A 84 -14.46 -12.48 -0.61
N TYR A 85 -14.34 -12.81 0.67
CA TYR A 85 -13.78 -11.89 1.65
C TYR A 85 -12.25 -11.75 1.51
N THR A 86 -11.54 -12.80 1.08
CA THR A 86 -10.10 -12.67 0.77
C THR A 86 -9.89 -11.79 -0.45
N ALA A 87 -10.69 -11.98 -1.50
CA ALA A 87 -10.65 -11.13 -2.69
C ALA A 87 -10.94 -9.67 -2.35
N PHE A 88 -11.93 -9.42 -1.49
CA PHE A 88 -12.25 -8.09 -0.99
C PHE A 88 -11.07 -7.44 -0.25
N LEU A 89 -10.46 -8.12 0.72
CA LEU A 89 -9.38 -7.54 1.53
C LEU A 89 -8.13 -7.20 0.70
N ILE A 90 -7.78 -8.06 -0.27
CA ILE A 90 -6.73 -7.75 -1.23
C ILE A 90 -7.11 -6.52 -2.08
N GLY A 91 -8.35 -6.48 -2.57
CA GLY A 91 -8.86 -5.34 -3.32
C GLY A 91 -8.89 -4.04 -2.51
N GLN A 92 -9.25 -4.11 -1.23
CA GLN A 92 -9.29 -2.98 -0.32
C GLN A 92 -7.90 -2.41 -0.08
N TYR A 93 -6.91 -3.27 0.19
CA TYR A 93 -5.52 -2.86 0.31
C TYR A 93 -5.02 -2.20 -0.99
N LEU A 94 -5.27 -2.83 -2.14
CA LEU A 94 -4.86 -2.29 -3.44
C LEU A 94 -5.55 -0.97 -3.79
N SER A 95 -6.81 -0.78 -3.39
CA SER A 95 -7.51 0.51 -3.54
C SER A 95 -6.84 1.60 -2.71
N TRP A 96 -6.56 1.36 -1.43
CA TRP A 96 -5.95 2.40 -0.59
C TRP A 96 -4.53 2.73 -1.01
N THR A 97 -3.75 1.74 -1.47
CA THR A 97 -2.42 2.01 -2.06
C THR A 97 -2.53 2.76 -3.39
N TYR A 98 -3.53 2.47 -4.22
CA TYR A 98 -3.81 3.23 -5.45
C TYR A 98 -4.20 4.68 -5.15
N ILE A 99 -5.15 4.91 -4.22
CA ILE A 99 -5.56 6.24 -3.77
C ILE A 99 -4.37 7.01 -3.23
N LEU A 100 -3.57 6.39 -2.36
CA LEU A 100 -2.38 6.99 -1.80
C LEU A 100 -1.41 7.40 -2.92
N ARG A 101 -1.08 6.50 -3.86
CA ARG A 101 -0.17 6.80 -4.98
C ARG A 101 -0.70 7.91 -5.89
N ARG A 102 -1.99 7.90 -6.22
CA ARG A 102 -2.64 8.91 -7.09
C ARG A 102 -2.61 10.29 -6.45
N GLN A 103 -2.84 10.40 -5.14
CA GLN A 103 -2.85 11.69 -4.44
C GLN A 103 -1.46 12.12 -3.95
N ALA A 104 -0.52 11.19 -3.86
CA ALA A 104 0.82 11.41 -3.37
C ALA A 104 1.89 11.52 -4.47
N GLN A 105 1.53 11.94 -5.68
CA GLN A 105 2.49 12.16 -6.77
C GLN A 105 3.66 13.08 -6.38
N PHE A 106 3.53 13.90 -5.33
CA PHE A 106 4.62 14.73 -4.76
C PHE A 106 5.51 14.02 -3.70
N MET A 107 5.14 12.84 -3.18
CA MET A 107 5.92 12.11 -2.16
C MET A 107 7.26 11.59 -2.69
N GLN A 108 7.37 11.32 -3.99
CA GLN A 108 8.63 10.88 -4.59
C GLN A 108 9.76 11.92 -4.44
N PHE A 109 9.41 13.18 -4.14
CA PHE A 109 10.35 14.28 -3.88
C PHE A 109 10.52 14.60 -2.39
N SER A 110 9.96 13.79 -1.49
CA SER A 110 10.09 14.01 -0.04
C SER A 110 11.47 13.54 0.45
N THR A 111 12.22 14.43 1.10
CA THR A 111 13.46 14.10 1.82
C THR A 111 13.21 13.50 3.20
N GLU A 112 11.95 13.30 3.59
CA GLU A 112 11.59 12.77 4.90
C GLU A 112 11.81 11.26 4.93
N GLN A 113 12.74 10.80 5.78
CA GLN A 113 13.15 9.39 5.90
C GLN A 113 11.97 8.42 6.04
N LYS A 114 10.91 8.82 6.76
CA LYS A 114 9.72 7.99 6.96
C LYS A 114 8.89 7.80 5.69
N ASN A 115 8.81 8.81 4.83
CA ASN A 115 8.12 8.68 3.54
C ASN A 115 8.90 7.75 2.60
N GLN A 116 10.24 7.79 2.69
CA GLN A 116 11.10 6.84 1.97
C GLN A 116 10.90 5.41 2.48
N GLN A 117 10.82 5.20 3.79
CA GLN A 117 10.50 3.89 4.39
C GLN A 117 9.11 3.40 3.97
N LEU A 118 8.09 4.26 3.98
CA LEU A 118 6.75 3.92 3.52
C LEU A 118 6.76 3.47 2.06
N ASN A 119 7.37 4.25 1.17
CA ASN A 119 7.50 3.89 -0.24
C ASN A 119 8.25 2.56 -0.40
N LYS A 120 9.34 2.34 0.34
CA LYS A 120 10.10 1.09 0.31
C LYS A 120 9.24 -0.13 0.67
N ILE A 121 8.42 -0.03 1.73
CA ILE A 121 7.53 -1.14 2.12
C ILE A 121 6.42 -1.35 1.09
N LEU A 122 5.79 -0.28 0.59
CA LEU A 122 4.75 -0.37 -0.44
C LEU A 122 5.28 -1.00 -1.75
N ASP A 123 6.50 -0.65 -2.13
CA ASP A 123 7.17 -1.21 -3.30
C ASP A 123 7.57 -2.67 -3.07
N ALA A 124 8.05 -3.01 -1.87
CA ALA A 124 8.33 -4.40 -1.50
C ALA A 124 7.06 -5.27 -1.54
N VAL A 125 5.92 -4.76 -1.06
CA VAL A 125 4.63 -5.47 -1.16
C VAL A 125 4.22 -5.65 -2.63
N THR A 126 4.31 -4.59 -3.43
CA THR A 126 3.98 -4.62 -4.88
C THR A 126 4.86 -5.64 -5.61
N GLU A 127 6.15 -5.67 -5.29
CA GLU A 127 7.12 -6.65 -5.80
C GLU A 127 6.73 -8.06 -5.35
N GLN A 128 6.46 -8.29 -4.06
CA GLN A 128 6.08 -9.60 -3.54
C GLN A 128 4.80 -10.15 -4.16
N PHE A 129 3.83 -9.33 -4.54
CA PHE A 129 2.67 -9.80 -5.31
C PHE A 129 3.04 -10.21 -6.74
N SER A 130 3.97 -9.51 -7.39
CA SER A 130 4.30 -9.70 -8.82
C SER A 130 5.50 -10.60 -9.10
N LEU A 131 6.24 -11.01 -8.07
CA LEU A 131 7.49 -11.75 -8.23
C LEU A 131 7.24 -13.16 -8.78
N ASP A 132 7.72 -13.43 -9.99
CA ASP A 132 7.67 -14.73 -10.65
C ASP A 132 9.08 -15.33 -10.75
N LYS A 133 9.65 -15.68 -9.59
CA LYS A 133 11.02 -16.21 -9.47
C LYS A 133 11.07 -17.62 -8.88
N TYR A 134 10.09 -17.97 -8.04
CA TYR A 134 10.14 -19.19 -7.22
C TYR A 134 9.15 -20.23 -7.75
N PRO A 135 9.63 -21.39 -8.22
CA PRO A 135 8.77 -22.47 -8.66
C PRO A 135 7.82 -22.94 -7.55
N GLY A 136 6.53 -23.13 -7.88
CA GLY A 136 5.51 -23.60 -6.94
C GLY A 136 4.92 -22.53 -6.02
N GLU A 137 5.36 -21.27 -6.14
CA GLU A 137 4.82 -20.13 -5.40
C GLU A 137 3.82 -19.28 -6.21
N ASP A 138 3.07 -19.93 -7.12
CA ASP A 138 2.09 -19.26 -7.99
C ASP A 138 0.88 -18.70 -7.22
N SER A 139 0.66 -19.20 -6.00
CA SER A 139 -0.46 -18.80 -5.15
C SER A 139 -0.41 -17.30 -4.84
N PHE A 140 -1.52 -16.60 -5.08
CA PHE A 140 -1.68 -15.14 -4.89
C PHE A 140 -0.72 -14.27 -5.70
N MET A 141 -0.12 -14.80 -6.77
CA MET A 141 0.65 -13.98 -7.69
C MET A 141 -0.28 -13.05 -8.49
N LEU A 142 0.03 -11.75 -8.49
CA LEU A 142 -0.69 -10.71 -9.21
C LEU A 142 0.31 -9.84 -9.97
N TRP A 143 0.19 -9.82 -11.30
CA TRP A 143 0.97 -8.91 -12.14
C TRP A 143 0.69 -7.45 -11.80
N ARG A 144 1.65 -6.56 -12.05
CA ARG A 144 1.48 -5.12 -11.75
C ARG A 144 0.24 -4.52 -12.39
N GLY A 145 -0.07 -4.89 -13.63
CA GLY A 145 -1.29 -4.45 -14.31
C GLY A 145 -2.58 -4.91 -13.62
N GLN A 146 -2.59 -6.13 -13.07
CA GLN A 146 -3.72 -6.65 -12.29
C GLN A 146 -3.84 -5.90 -10.95
N GLN A 147 -2.73 -5.66 -10.27
CA GLN A 147 -2.72 -4.88 -9.03
C GLN A 147 -3.30 -3.46 -9.25
N MET A 148 -2.90 -2.80 -10.34
CA MET A 148 -3.43 -1.48 -10.71
C MET A 148 -4.92 -1.54 -11.06
N ALA A 149 -5.34 -2.47 -11.92
CA ALA A 149 -6.73 -2.61 -12.32
C ALA A 149 -7.63 -2.90 -11.11
N ILE A 150 -7.23 -3.80 -10.22
CA ILE A 150 -7.95 -4.08 -8.96
C ILE A 150 -8.04 -2.82 -8.10
N GLY A 151 -6.93 -2.10 -7.89
CA GLY A 151 -6.93 -0.86 -7.12
C GLY A 151 -7.87 0.21 -7.70
N GLU A 152 -7.90 0.34 -9.02
CA GLU A 152 -8.75 1.29 -9.73
C GLU A 152 -10.23 0.92 -9.62
N ILE A 153 -10.62 -0.32 -9.95
CA ILE A 153 -12.04 -0.74 -9.94
C ILE A 153 -12.62 -0.82 -8.52
N MET A 154 -11.75 -0.99 -7.51
CA MET A 154 -12.14 -0.95 -6.10
C MET A 154 -12.27 0.48 -5.56
N THR A 155 -11.80 1.49 -6.30
CA THR A 155 -11.85 2.89 -5.88
C THR A 155 -13.08 3.58 -6.46
N LYS A 156 -13.78 4.34 -5.60
CA LYS A 156 -14.90 5.22 -5.96
C LYS A 156 -14.53 6.66 -5.70
N GLU A 157 -15.18 7.56 -6.42
CA GLU A 157 -15.08 9.00 -6.21
C GLU A 157 -16.45 9.54 -5.81
N GLU A 158 -16.54 10.18 -4.64
CA GLU A 158 -17.73 10.82 -4.10
C GLU A 158 -17.33 12.21 -3.60
N GLU A 159 -18.01 13.26 -4.10
CA GLU A 159 -17.74 14.67 -3.72
C GLU A 159 -16.24 15.09 -3.84
N GLY A 160 -15.55 14.57 -4.87
CA GLY A 160 -14.12 14.82 -5.09
C GLY A 160 -13.18 14.14 -4.10
N GLN A 161 -13.70 13.21 -3.29
CA GLN A 161 -12.94 12.37 -2.38
C GLN A 161 -12.91 10.93 -2.88
N LEU A 162 -11.76 10.27 -2.73
CA LEU A 162 -11.59 8.88 -3.14
C LEU A 162 -11.79 7.94 -1.96
N TYR A 163 -12.57 6.89 -2.17
CA TYR A 163 -12.88 5.86 -1.17
C TYR A 163 -12.73 4.47 -1.75
N CYS A 164 -12.37 3.50 -0.91
CA CYS A 164 -12.52 2.10 -1.27
C CYS A 164 -14.01 1.72 -1.25
N MET A 165 -14.43 0.94 -2.25
CA MET A 165 -15.74 0.28 -2.27
C MET A 165 -15.95 -0.58 -1.02
N GLY A 166 -17.14 -0.47 -0.41
CA GLY A 166 -17.51 -1.31 0.73
C GLY A 166 -17.85 -2.76 0.34
N PHE A 167 -17.74 -3.68 1.31
CA PHE A 167 -17.89 -5.13 1.09
C PHE A 167 -19.23 -5.54 0.48
N ALA A 168 -20.36 -4.96 0.91
CA ALA A 168 -21.66 -5.30 0.35
C ALA A 168 -21.76 -4.99 -1.16
N ALA A 169 -21.24 -3.82 -1.57
CA ALA A 169 -21.20 -3.44 -2.98
C ALA A 169 -20.22 -4.33 -3.76
N PHE A 170 -19.06 -4.65 -3.17
CA PHE A 170 -18.11 -5.60 -3.74
C PHE A 170 -18.74 -6.96 -3.98
N SER A 171 -19.37 -7.56 -2.96
CA SER A 171 -19.97 -8.89 -3.05
C SER A 171 -21.05 -8.94 -4.12
N LYS A 172 -21.91 -7.91 -4.22
CA LYS A 172 -22.90 -7.81 -5.30
C LYS A 172 -22.24 -7.82 -6.68
N LYS A 173 -21.18 -7.05 -6.89
CA LYS A 173 -20.43 -7.02 -8.16
C LYS A 173 -19.69 -8.33 -8.44
N TYR A 174 -19.07 -8.90 -7.42
CA TYR A 174 -18.33 -10.16 -7.51
C TYR A 174 -19.20 -11.30 -8.05
N HIS A 175 -20.46 -11.37 -7.62
CA HIS A 175 -21.41 -12.39 -8.06
C HIS A 175 -22.16 -12.00 -9.34
N GLY A 176 -22.46 -10.72 -9.54
CA GLY A 176 -23.32 -10.25 -10.64
C GLY A 176 -22.58 -9.83 -11.91
N GLU A 177 -21.27 -9.54 -11.85
CA GLU A 177 -20.52 -8.93 -12.94
C GLU A 177 -19.27 -9.77 -13.29
N PRO A 178 -19.33 -10.64 -14.32
CA PRO A 178 -18.20 -11.50 -14.72
C PRO A 178 -16.92 -10.71 -15.05
N GLU A 179 -17.06 -9.55 -15.69
CA GLU A 179 -15.95 -8.65 -16.06
C GLU A 179 -15.27 -8.02 -14.83
N PHE A 180 -15.99 -7.88 -13.71
CA PHE A 180 -15.42 -7.47 -12.44
C PHE A 180 -14.72 -8.65 -11.77
N LYS A 181 -15.40 -9.80 -11.70
CA LYS A 181 -14.90 -11.03 -11.07
C LYS A 181 -13.58 -11.50 -11.69
N LYS A 182 -13.40 -11.36 -13.01
CA LYS A 182 -12.20 -11.86 -13.72
C LYS A 182 -10.88 -11.36 -13.13
N TRP A 183 -10.87 -10.15 -12.57
CA TRP A 183 -9.68 -9.56 -11.94
C TRP A 183 -9.26 -10.27 -10.65
N PHE A 184 -10.20 -10.92 -9.97
CA PHE A 184 -9.99 -11.62 -8.71
C PHE A 184 -9.80 -13.14 -8.89
N LEU A 185 -9.93 -13.69 -10.10
CA LEU A 185 -9.68 -15.12 -10.38
C LEU A 185 -8.28 -15.61 -9.97
N PRO A 186 -7.18 -14.83 -10.07
CA PRO A 186 -5.89 -15.27 -9.53
C PRO A 186 -5.92 -15.53 -8.02
N ILE A 187 -6.78 -14.83 -7.28
CA ILE A 187 -6.96 -15.02 -5.83
C ILE A 187 -7.73 -16.32 -5.57
N GLU A 188 -8.80 -16.59 -6.33
CA GLU A 188 -9.51 -17.88 -6.25
C GLU A 188 -8.58 -19.06 -6.57
N ARG A 189 -7.78 -18.95 -7.64
CA ARG A 189 -6.77 -19.96 -7.96
C ARG A 189 -5.72 -20.10 -6.86
N GLY A 190 -5.29 -18.98 -6.26
CA GLY A 190 -4.37 -18.99 -5.13
C GLY A 190 -4.91 -19.79 -3.94
N ILE A 191 -6.18 -19.60 -3.58
CA ILE A 191 -6.84 -20.35 -2.50
C ILE A 191 -6.85 -21.85 -2.82
N ASN A 192 -7.25 -22.24 -4.03
CA ASN A 192 -7.23 -23.65 -4.45
C ASN A 192 -5.82 -24.25 -4.36
N LEU A 193 -4.80 -23.54 -4.85
CA LEU A 193 -3.40 -23.97 -4.75
C LEU A 193 -2.94 -24.17 -3.30
N LEU A 194 -3.40 -23.33 -2.35
CA LEU A 194 -3.08 -23.54 -0.93
C LEU A 194 -3.78 -24.75 -0.35
N VAL A 195 -5.04 -25.00 -0.72
CA VAL A 195 -5.79 -26.18 -0.29
C VAL A 195 -5.09 -27.45 -0.77
N ASP A 196 -4.74 -27.51 -2.05
CA ASP A 196 -4.03 -28.65 -2.64
C ASP A 196 -2.64 -28.85 -2.01
N ALA A 197 -1.91 -27.76 -1.76
CA ALA A 197 -0.62 -27.81 -1.10
C ALA A 197 -0.73 -28.29 0.36
N ARG A 198 -1.77 -27.87 1.10
CA ARG A 198 -2.04 -28.33 2.46
C ARG A 198 -2.32 -29.83 2.50
N GLN A 199 -3.10 -30.36 1.56
CA GLN A 199 -3.34 -31.79 1.42
C GLN A 199 -2.04 -32.57 1.15
N ARG A 200 -1.15 -32.00 0.33
CA ARG A 200 0.18 -32.57 0.02
C ARG A 200 1.24 -32.29 1.10
N ARG A 201 0.92 -31.53 2.15
CA ARG A 201 1.86 -31.02 3.17
C ARG A 201 3.05 -30.26 2.57
N ASP A 202 2.80 -29.54 1.49
CA ASP A 202 3.78 -28.75 0.75
C ASP A 202 3.75 -27.29 1.25
N PRO A 203 4.81 -26.81 1.94
CA PRO A 203 4.83 -25.47 2.49
C PRO A 203 5.05 -24.38 1.42
N VAL A 204 5.53 -24.73 0.22
CA VAL A 204 6.02 -23.78 -0.79
C VAL A 204 4.93 -22.81 -1.24
N ALA A 205 3.71 -23.31 -1.48
CA ALA A 205 2.59 -22.47 -1.93
C ALA A 205 2.24 -21.35 -0.93
N SER A 206 2.59 -21.49 0.36
CA SER A 206 2.33 -20.49 1.41
C SER A 206 3.42 -19.41 1.52
N PHE A 207 4.60 -19.60 0.92
CA PHE A 207 5.77 -18.76 1.14
C PHE A 207 5.55 -17.29 0.75
N ARG A 208 4.90 -17.03 -0.39
CA ARG A 208 4.54 -15.66 -0.81
C ARG A 208 3.64 -14.98 0.21
N LEU A 209 2.61 -15.68 0.67
CA LEU A 209 1.68 -15.17 1.69
C LEU A 209 2.39 -14.87 3.00
N ARG A 210 3.30 -15.73 3.46
CA ARG A 210 4.09 -15.49 4.67
C ARG A 210 4.93 -14.22 4.55
N ARG A 211 5.63 -14.01 3.43
CA ARG A 211 6.39 -12.77 3.17
C ARG A 211 5.48 -11.55 3.09
N LEU A 212 4.34 -11.64 2.43
CA LEU A 212 3.34 -10.57 2.39
C LEU A 212 2.84 -10.23 3.79
N GLN A 213 2.49 -11.22 4.62
CA GLN A 213 2.02 -11.00 5.99
C GLN A 213 3.07 -10.26 6.82
N HIS A 214 4.35 -10.63 6.68
CA HIS A 214 5.43 -9.94 7.37
C HIS A 214 5.56 -8.49 6.94
N LEU A 215 5.48 -8.20 5.64
CA LEU A 215 5.53 -6.84 5.11
C LEU A 215 4.30 -6.00 5.50
N MET A 216 3.12 -6.62 5.61
CA MET A 216 1.92 -5.94 6.09
C MET A 216 2.04 -5.57 7.57
N ILE A 217 2.63 -6.44 8.40
CA ILE A 217 2.95 -6.08 9.79
C ILE A 217 3.92 -4.90 9.85
N ASP A 218 5.00 -4.92 9.04
CA ASP A 218 5.96 -3.82 9.01
C ASP A 218 5.29 -2.50 8.58
N LEU A 219 4.35 -2.58 7.62
CA LEU A 219 3.55 -1.44 7.19
C LEU A 219 2.66 -0.92 8.33
N VAL A 220 1.95 -1.81 9.04
CA VAL A 220 1.08 -1.42 10.16
C VAL A 220 1.92 -0.76 11.25
N VAL A 221 3.04 -1.34 11.66
CA VAL A 221 3.93 -0.76 12.68
C VAL A 221 4.45 0.62 12.26
N LEU A 222 4.86 0.78 11.00
CA LEU A 222 5.33 2.06 10.47
C LEU A 222 4.23 3.14 10.51
N LEU A 223 2.99 2.77 10.24
CA LEU A 223 1.85 3.69 10.21
C LEU A 223 1.29 3.97 11.62
N GLU A 224 1.19 2.95 12.49
CA GLU A 224 0.71 3.05 13.88
C GLU A 224 1.69 3.75 14.81
N PHE A 225 2.98 3.85 14.47
CA PHE A 225 3.94 4.69 15.22
C PHE A 225 3.47 6.14 15.41
N HIS A 226 2.54 6.63 14.59
CA HIS A 226 1.90 7.94 14.73
C HIS A 226 0.75 7.99 15.77
N ARG A 227 0.29 6.84 16.28
CA ARG A 227 -0.75 6.67 17.29
C ARG A 227 -0.12 6.13 18.57
N VAL A 228 0.66 6.96 19.26
CA VAL A 228 1.22 6.60 20.58
C VAL A 228 0.09 6.11 21.50
N THR A 229 0.30 4.94 22.12
CA THR A 229 -0.50 4.24 23.16
C THR A 229 -1.79 3.52 22.75
N SER A 230 -1.71 2.19 22.67
CA SER A 230 -2.60 1.19 23.31
C SER A 230 -2.01 -0.20 23.04
N GLU A 231 -2.19 -1.13 23.97
CA GLU A 231 -1.50 -2.42 24.12
C GLU A 231 -1.10 -3.17 22.83
N PRO A 232 0.04 -3.90 22.83
CA PRO A 232 0.49 -4.66 21.68
C PRO A 232 -0.48 -5.80 21.41
N ASN A 233 -1.47 -5.56 20.55
CA ASN A 233 -2.22 -6.65 19.97
C ASN A 233 -1.19 -7.54 19.25
N LYS A 234 -1.12 -8.82 19.63
CA LYS A 234 -0.05 -9.76 19.27
C LYS A 234 -0.01 -9.99 17.75
N GLN A 235 0.52 -9.05 17.00
CA GLN A 235 0.86 -9.15 15.58
C GLN A 235 2.13 -9.99 15.47
N SER A 236 2.03 -11.28 15.79
CA SER A 236 3.14 -12.18 15.55
C SER A 236 3.22 -12.49 14.06
N LYS A 237 4.40 -12.23 13.50
CA LYS A 237 4.76 -12.76 12.19
C LYS A 237 4.59 -14.27 12.20
N VAL A 238 3.98 -14.81 11.15
CA VAL A 238 3.98 -16.26 10.91
C VAL A 238 5.41 -16.77 10.74
N ASP A 239 5.61 -18.08 10.69
CA ASP A 239 6.93 -18.63 10.43
C ASP A 239 7.53 -18.04 9.13
N ALA A 240 8.84 -17.83 9.11
CA ALA A 240 9.48 -17.09 8.02
C ALA A 240 9.67 -17.97 6.79
N ALA A 241 9.28 -17.46 5.62
CA ALA A 241 9.60 -18.11 4.36
C ALA A 241 11.03 -17.73 3.89
N PRO A 242 11.67 -18.52 3.02
CA PRO A 242 12.96 -18.18 2.44
C PRO A 242 12.98 -16.80 1.78
N GLU A 243 14.13 -16.13 1.81
CA GLU A 243 14.37 -14.80 1.21
C GLU A 243 13.38 -13.70 1.69
N CYS A 244 12.90 -13.78 2.94
CA CYS A 244 12.02 -12.76 3.49
C CYS A 244 12.79 -11.44 3.76
N LYS A 245 12.30 -10.33 3.17
CA LYS A 245 12.90 -8.98 3.26
C LYS A 245 12.33 -8.13 4.41
N CYS A 246 11.61 -8.72 5.36
CA CYS A 246 10.92 -8.00 6.42
C CYS A 246 11.84 -7.58 7.58
N GLU A 247 11.42 -6.61 8.38
CA GLU A 247 12.17 -6.16 9.56
C GLU A 247 12.01 -7.15 10.73
N ASN A 248 13.05 -7.44 11.51
CA ASN A 248 12.97 -8.41 12.63
C ASN A 248 12.38 -9.78 12.23
N CYS A 249 12.85 -10.34 11.11
CA CYS A 249 12.33 -11.59 10.58
C CYS A 249 12.56 -12.78 11.54
N PRO A 250 11.53 -13.57 11.89
CA PRO A 250 11.69 -14.77 12.73
C PRO A 250 12.72 -15.77 12.17
N GLY A 251 12.87 -15.83 10.84
CA GLY A 251 13.81 -16.74 10.17
C GLY A 251 15.28 -16.32 10.29
N ALA A 252 15.55 -15.04 10.53
CA ALA A 252 16.91 -14.54 10.74
C ALA A 252 17.51 -15.01 12.08
N LEU A 253 16.66 -15.34 13.06
CA LEU A 253 17.07 -15.92 14.35
C LEU A 253 17.38 -17.42 14.27
N VAL A 254 16.95 -18.11 13.20
CA VAL A 254 17.12 -19.56 12.98
C VAL A 254 18.27 -19.86 12.00
N ALA A 255 18.84 -18.84 11.36
CA ALA A 255 20.05 -19.01 10.57
C ALA A 255 21.22 -19.38 11.50
N HIS A 256 21.61 -20.65 11.49
CA HIS A 256 22.80 -21.16 12.18
C HIS A 256 24.02 -20.28 11.89
N PRO A 257 24.93 -20.09 12.87
CA PRO A 257 26.17 -19.38 12.64
C PRO A 257 26.92 -20.08 11.51
N THR A 258 27.19 -19.34 10.43
CA THR A 258 28.06 -19.78 9.33
C THR A 258 29.34 -20.35 9.92
N GLU A 259 29.48 -21.66 9.85
CA GLU A 259 30.71 -22.39 10.07
C GLU A 259 31.72 -21.81 9.08
N LYS A 260 32.70 -21.07 9.62
CA LYS A 260 33.82 -20.57 8.83
C LYS A 260 34.58 -21.78 8.31
N LEU A 261 34.55 -21.99 6.99
CA LEU A 261 35.50 -22.87 6.32
C LEU A 261 36.92 -22.35 6.61
N PRO A 262 37.82 -23.15 7.20
CA PRO A 262 39.22 -22.79 7.30
C PRO A 262 39.86 -22.84 5.90
N VAL A 263 40.69 -21.84 5.65
CA VAL A 263 41.60 -21.72 4.50
C VAL A 263 42.64 -22.84 4.54
#